data_AF-A0A550H5F6-F1
#
_entry.id   AF-A0A550H5F6-F1
#
_cell.length_a   1.000
_cell.length_b   1.000
_cell.length_c   1.000
_cell.angle_alpha   90.00
_cell.angle_beta   90.00
_cell.angle_gamma   90.00
#
_symmetry.space_group_name_H-M   'P 1'
#
loop_
_entity.id
_entity.type
_entity.pdbx_description
1 polymer ?
#
loop_
_entity_poly.entity_id
_entity_poly.type
_entity_poly.pdbx_seq_one_letter_code
_entity_poly.pdbx_strand_id
1 'polypeptide(L)'
;MNIKSISIFVAGLVIAGAVSGAFMMGNQAQIDLLRSELDQLNTEYEELQGSYSQKEAEYNTLNSLYASVQSQRDNLQSELDTNKVYMKEVSTDLLALHDLMNSYCNLEDAIPRVLSSKELDKIGPTVTQLTDPSEDIWTNYQSIWDYVDENIAYAYDIEFPYISSYSYITEDETRCFTEFSVENRTNYHQTPEFTLEYKQGDCDDHAILLYGMMRYYLRHIHGTVYNNYLAFISYTDGEAHLAVFMPVQGGDICILDPAGNYATERYGVLTSKTPSAELQSYANYWSSEHVIESIKLYWVNDLDGSFSVEFEGSMSEAADFFLTK
;
A
#
# COMPACT_ATOMS: atom_id res chain seq x y z
N MET A 1 88.50 103.84 23.49
CA MET A 1 87.75 102.59 23.22
C MET A 1 87.83 102.29 21.73
N ASN A 2 88.25 101.08 21.36
CA ASN A 2 88.65 100.71 19.99
C ASN A 2 87.44 100.17 19.20
N ILE A 3 87.11 100.82 18.09
CA ILE A 3 85.93 100.56 17.23
C ILE A 3 85.95 99.12 16.66
N LYS A 4 87.12 98.48 16.54
CA LYS A 4 87.27 97.09 16.09
C LYS A 4 86.76 96.04 17.09
N SER A 5 86.76 96.34 18.38
CA SER A 5 86.30 95.42 19.43
C SER A 5 84.77 95.38 19.53
N ILE A 6 84.12 96.50 19.19
CA ILE A 6 82.65 96.62 19.17
C ILE A 6 82.07 95.89 17.95
N SER A 7 82.71 95.94 16.78
CA SER A 7 82.17 95.28 15.58
C SER A 7 82.21 93.75 15.66
N ILE A 8 83.22 93.17 16.32
CA ILE A 8 83.34 91.70 16.51
C ILE A 8 82.31 91.20 17.53
N PHE A 9 82.08 91.96 18.62
CA PHE A 9 81.09 91.61 19.63
C PHE A 9 79.65 91.71 19.09
N VAL A 10 79.35 92.74 18.29
CA VAL A 10 78.05 92.89 17.62
C VAL A 10 77.85 91.82 16.54
N ALA A 11 78.88 91.49 15.74
CA ALA A 11 78.78 90.40 14.76
C ALA A 11 78.58 89.02 15.44
N GLY A 12 79.24 88.77 16.57
CA GLY A 12 79.05 87.55 17.38
C GLY A 12 77.65 87.44 18.00
N LEU A 13 77.07 88.54 18.46
CA LEU A 13 75.68 88.58 18.96
C LEU A 13 74.64 88.41 17.85
N VAL A 14 74.89 88.94 16.66
CA VAL A 14 74.01 88.76 15.49
C VAL A 14 74.07 87.32 14.97
N ILE A 15 75.26 86.71 14.93
CA ILE A 15 75.41 85.29 14.53
C ILE A 15 74.84 84.36 15.60
N ALA A 16 75.08 84.62 16.89
CA ALA A 16 74.48 83.84 17.98
C ALA A 16 72.95 83.99 17.99
N GLY A 17 72.42 85.21 17.82
CA GLY A 17 70.98 85.45 17.69
C GLY A 17 70.36 84.80 16.45
N ALA A 18 71.06 84.78 15.32
CA ALA A 18 70.63 84.10 14.10
C ALA A 18 70.68 82.56 14.22
N VAL A 19 71.69 82.00 14.89
CA VAL A 19 71.82 80.56 15.15
C VAL A 19 70.81 80.11 16.22
N SER A 20 70.60 80.87 17.29
CA SER A 20 69.56 80.61 18.28
C SER A 20 68.15 80.77 17.70
N GLY A 21 67.94 81.75 16.82
CA GLY A 21 66.69 81.93 16.08
C GLY A 21 66.42 80.79 15.09
N ALA A 22 67.43 80.33 14.35
CA ALA A 22 67.32 79.18 13.45
C ALA A 22 67.08 77.86 14.21
N PHE A 23 67.69 77.67 15.37
CA PHE A 23 67.47 76.50 16.23
C PHE A 23 66.07 76.53 16.87
N MET A 24 65.59 77.68 17.33
CA MET A 24 64.21 77.84 17.81
C MET A 24 63.18 77.69 16.69
N MET A 25 63.44 78.19 15.48
CA MET A 25 62.57 78.00 14.32
C MET A 25 62.53 76.53 13.87
N GLY A 26 63.65 75.81 13.91
CA GLY A 26 63.70 74.37 13.63
C GLY A 26 62.91 73.55 14.65
N ASN A 27 63.02 73.89 15.93
CA ASN A 27 62.24 73.24 16.98
C ASN A 27 60.74 73.60 16.91
N GLN A 28 60.39 74.84 16.55
CA GLN A 28 59.00 75.27 16.37
C GLN A 28 58.36 74.55 15.17
N ALA A 29 59.08 74.42 14.06
CA ALA A 29 58.61 73.67 12.89
C ALA A 29 58.38 72.18 13.21
N GLN A 30 59.23 71.56 14.04
CA GLN A 30 59.01 70.19 14.51
C GLN A 30 57.78 70.08 15.44
N ILE A 31 57.56 71.06 16.33
CA ILE A 31 56.37 71.10 17.19
C ILE A 31 55.09 71.23 16.37
N ASP A 32 55.11 72.07 15.33
CA ASP A 32 53.95 72.27 14.46
C ASP A 32 53.67 71.01 13.59
N LEU A 33 54.72 70.32 13.13
CA LEU A 33 54.60 69.03 12.43
C LEU A 33 54.00 67.95 13.32
N LEU A 34 54.52 67.79 14.55
CA LEU A 34 54.02 66.82 15.53
C LEU A 34 52.57 67.09 15.94
N ARG A 35 52.15 68.36 16.01
CA ARG A 35 50.74 68.73 16.24
C ARG A 35 49.85 68.30 15.07
N SER A 36 50.29 68.56 13.84
CA SER A 36 49.56 68.12 12.66
C SER A 36 49.44 66.59 12.58
N GLU A 37 50.50 65.86 12.92
CA GLU A 37 50.46 64.39 13.01
C GLU A 37 49.52 63.91 14.12
N LEU A 38 49.52 64.56 15.28
CA LEU A 38 48.60 64.25 16.39
C LEU A 38 47.13 64.49 15.99
N ASP A 39 46.84 65.60 15.31
CA ASP A 39 45.49 65.94 14.86
C ASP A 39 45.01 64.95 13.78
N GLN A 40 45.89 64.56 12.85
CA GLN A 40 45.59 63.52 11.86
C GLN A 40 45.34 62.17 12.54
N LEU A 41 46.19 61.77 13.48
CA LEU A 41 46.04 60.50 14.21
C LEU A 41 44.75 60.47 15.04
N ASN A 42 44.35 61.58 15.65
CA ASN A 42 43.07 61.70 16.35
C ASN A 42 41.88 61.55 15.40
N THR A 43 41.97 62.15 14.21
CA THR A 43 40.93 62.00 13.18
C THR A 43 40.81 60.54 12.73
N GLU A 44 41.94 59.90 12.41
CA GLU A 44 41.98 58.48 12.03
C GLU A 44 41.47 57.57 13.16
N TYR A 45 41.76 57.89 14.43
CA TYR A 45 41.25 57.18 15.59
C TYR A 45 39.73 57.28 15.72
N GLU A 46 39.16 58.49 15.56
CA GLU A 46 37.71 58.72 15.61
C GLU A 46 36.99 57.97 14.46
N GLU A 47 37.54 58.01 13.25
CA GLU A 47 37.01 57.24 12.10
C GLU A 47 37.05 55.73 12.34
N LEU A 48 38.17 55.22 12.87
CA LEU A 48 38.32 53.80 13.19
C LEU A 48 37.36 53.37 14.30
N GLN A 49 37.18 54.20 15.33
CA GLN A 49 36.22 53.96 16.42
C GLN A 49 34.77 53.93 15.89
N GLY A 50 34.42 54.84 14.98
CA GLY A 50 33.13 54.84 14.29
C GLY A 50 32.91 53.57 13.46
N SER A 51 33.92 53.18 12.66
CA SER A 51 33.89 51.96 11.85
C SER A 51 33.75 50.69 12.70
N TYR A 52 34.47 50.63 13.83
CA TYR A 52 34.37 49.53 14.79
C TYR A 52 32.96 49.42 15.37
N SER A 53 32.38 50.55 15.81
CA SER A 53 31.02 50.60 16.36
C SER A 53 29.97 50.15 15.33
N GLN A 54 30.14 50.54 14.06
CA GLN A 54 29.29 50.07 12.97
C GLN A 54 29.43 48.56 12.75
N LYS A 55 30.66 48.04 12.72
CA LYS A 55 30.92 46.59 12.55
C LYS A 55 30.37 45.77 13.71
N GLU A 56 30.44 46.28 14.94
CA GLU A 56 29.83 45.65 16.11
C GLU A 56 28.30 45.59 16.00
N ALA A 57 27.65 46.66 15.54
CA ALA A 57 26.20 46.68 15.29
C ALA A 57 25.79 45.71 14.16
N GLU A 58 26.56 45.65 13.08
CA GLU A 58 26.37 44.68 11.98
C GLU A 58 26.51 43.24 12.49
N TYR A 59 27.54 42.96 13.31
CA TYR A 59 27.77 41.66 13.94
C TYR A 59 26.58 41.25 14.83
N ASN A 60 26.11 42.14 15.70
CA ASN A 60 24.99 41.86 16.59
C ASN A 60 23.68 41.59 15.81
N THR A 61 23.46 42.31 14.72
CA THR A 61 22.32 42.09 13.82
C THR A 61 22.42 40.72 13.15
N LEU A 62 23.59 40.38 12.60
CA LEU A 62 23.82 39.09 11.95
C LEU A 62 23.68 37.92 12.94
N ASN A 63 24.19 38.08 14.16
CA ASN A 63 24.08 37.07 15.21
C ASN A 63 22.61 36.81 15.60
N SER A 64 21.80 37.88 15.66
CA SER A 64 20.36 37.76 15.93
C SER A 64 19.61 37.05 14.79
N LEU A 65 19.94 37.38 13.53
CA LEU A 65 19.41 36.70 12.36
C LEU A 65 19.78 35.21 12.34
N TYR A 66 21.03 34.88 12.68
CA TYR A 66 21.50 33.50 12.77
C TYR A 66 20.69 32.70 13.79
N ALA A 67 20.52 33.24 15.01
CA ALA A 67 19.72 32.59 16.05
C ALA A 67 18.25 32.38 15.62
N SER A 68 17.66 33.37 14.93
CA SER A 68 16.30 33.26 14.40
C SER A 68 16.17 32.15 13.35
N VAL A 69 17.09 32.09 12.38
CA VAL A 69 17.08 31.05 11.33
C VAL A 69 17.32 29.67 11.94
N GLN A 70 18.21 29.57 12.93
CA GLN A 70 18.44 28.32 13.66
C GLN A 70 17.17 27.83 14.35
N SER A 71 16.45 28.72 15.05
CA SER A 71 15.16 28.37 15.68
C SER A 71 14.12 27.94 14.64
N GLN A 72 14.03 28.61 13.50
CA GLN A 72 13.09 28.24 12.43
C GLN A 72 13.41 26.87 11.85
N ARG A 73 14.69 26.57 11.62
CA ARG A 73 15.14 25.26 11.17
C ARG A 73 14.75 24.16 12.17
N ASP A 74 14.99 24.39 13.45
CA ASP A 74 14.70 23.40 14.49
C ASP A 74 13.20 23.13 14.61
N ASN A 75 12.36 24.17 14.47
CA ASN A 75 10.90 24.03 14.41
C ASN A 75 10.45 23.23 13.17
N LEU A 76 10.95 23.58 11.98
CA LEU A 76 10.64 22.86 10.74
C LEU A 76 11.07 21.39 10.78
N GLN A 77 12.21 21.09 11.42
CA GLN A 77 12.65 19.72 11.61
C GLN A 77 11.67 18.94 12.51
N SER A 78 11.21 19.54 13.60
CA SER A 78 10.21 18.92 14.49
C SER A 78 8.88 18.68 13.79
N GLU A 79 8.43 19.62 12.95
CA GLU A 79 7.21 19.46 12.13
C GLU A 79 7.38 18.34 11.10
N LEU A 80 8.54 18.28 10.42
CA LEU A 80 8.85 17.22 9.47
C LEU A 80 8.84 15.84 10.14
N ASP A 81 9.47 15.71 11.30
CA ASP A 81 9.52 14.44 12.04
C ASP A 81 8.11 14.00 12.47
N THR A 82 7.28 14.95 12.91
CA THR A 82 5.87 14.70 13.25
C THR A 82 5.06 14.25 12.03
N ASN A 83 5.20 14.93 10.90
CA ASN A 83 4.51 14.59 9.66
C ASN A 83 4.94 13.22 9.13
N LYS A 84 6.20 12.84 9.28
CA LYS A 84 6.69 11.49 8.93
C LYS A 84 6.01 10.41 9.75
N VAL A 85 5.79 10.63 11.05
CA VAL A 85 5.05 9.69 11.89
C VAL A 85 3.61 9.54 11.41
N TYR A 86 2.89 10.66 11.21
CA TYR A 86 1.51 10.60 10.71
C TYR A 86 1.40 9.91 9.35
N MET A 87 2.34 10.19 8.44
CA MET A 87 2.38 9.55 7.13
C MET A 87 2.51 8.03 7.25
N LYS A 88 3.36 7.53 8.15
CA LYS A 88 3.55 6.09 8.39
C LYS A 88 2.29 5.44 8.96
N GLU A 89 1.64 6.09 9.93
CA GLU A 89 0.41 5.59 10.54
C GLU A 89 -0.72 5.47 9.51
N VAL A 90 -1.01 6.57 8.80
CA VAL A 90 -2.06 6.60 7.76
C VAL A 90 -1.77 5.60 6.64
N SER A 91 -0.50 5.46 6.24
CA SER A 91 -0.13 4.49 5.20
C SER A 91 -0.31 3.05 5.64
N THR A 92 -0.10 2.76 6.93
CA THR A 92 -0.34 1.42 7.49
C THR A 92 -1.83 1.10 7.43
N ASP A 93 -2.68 2.05 7.83
CA ASP A 93 -4.14 1.89 7.79
C ASP A 93 -4.65 1.75 6.35
N LEU A 94 -4.11 2.53 5.40
CA LEU A 94 -4.47 2.45 3.99
C LEU A 94 -4.04 1.13 3.34
N LEU A 95 -2.87 0.59 3.70
CA LEU A 95 -2.44 -0.75 3.27
C LEU A 95 -3.39 -1.83 3.79
N ALA A 96 -3.71 -1.79 5.09
CA ALA A 96 -4.64 -2.74 5.69
C ALA A 96 -6.03 -2.65 5.04
N LEU A 97 -6.51 -1.44 4.75
CA LEU A 97 -7.77 -1.24 4.03
C LEU A 97 -7.69 -1.79 2.59
N HIS A 98 -6.63 -1.49 1.86
CA HIS A 98 -6.41 -2.01 0.51
C HIS A 98 -6.43 -3.55 0.49
N ASP A 99 -5.71 -4.19 1.41
CA ASP A 99 -5.64 -5.65 1.49
C ASP A 99 -7.00 -6.25 1.89
N LEU A 100 -7.71 -5.60 2.81
CA LEU A 100 -9.08 -5.99 3.17
C LEU A 100 -10.00 -5.91 1.95
N MET A 101 -9.98 -4.80 1.20
CA MET A 101 -10.80 -4.63 0.00
C MET A 101 -10.48 -5.68 -1.05
N ASN A 102 -9.20 -5.99 -1.30
CA ASN A 102 -8.82 -7.05 -2.23
C ASN A 102 -9.38 -8.41 -1.81
N SER A 103 -9.38 -8.72 -0.50
CA SER A 103 -9.98 -9.96 0.01
C SER A 103 -11.50 -10.06 -0.21
N TYR A 104 -12.18 -8.97 -0.57
CA TYR A 104 -13.58 -8.99 -0.96
C TYR A 104 -13.78 -9.05 -2.46
N CYS A 105 -12.86 -8.50 -3.24
CA CYS A 105 -13.07 -8.31 -4.67
C CYS A 105 -12.40 -9.35 -5.57
N ASN A 106 -11.29 -9.93 -5.12
CA ASN A 106 -10.48 -10.87 -5.89
C ASN A 106 -10.68 -12.27 -5.33
N LEU A 107 -11.04 -13.23 -6.19
CA LEU A 107 -11.34 -14.59 -5.79
C LEU A 107 -10.19 -15.22 -5.01
N GLU A 108 -8.96 -15.09 -5.51
CA GLU A 108 -7.78 -15.70 -4.89
C GLU A 108 -7.50 -15.10 -3.50
N ASP A 109 -7.66 -13.79 -3.34
CA ASP A 109 -7.53 -13.11 -2.04
C ASP A 109 -8.73 -13.38 -1.11
N ALA A 110 -9.89 -13.73 -1.67
CA ALA A 110 -11.11 -14.04 -0.93
C ALA A 110 -11.12 -15.45 -0.36
N ILE A 111 -10.53 -16.44 -1.05
CA ILE A 111 -10.56 -17.85 -0.63
C ILE A 111 -10.14 -18.04 0.85
N PRO A 112 -9.02 -17.47 1.34
CA PRO A 112 -8.64 -17.59 2.75
C PRO A 112 -9.67 -17.02 3.72
N ARG A 113 -10.35 -15.93 3.31
CA ARG A 113 -11.40 -15.30 4.11
C ARG A 113 -12.67 -16.13 4.11
N VAL A 114 -13.10 -16.69 2.98
CA VAL A 114 -14.43 -17.31 2.84
C VAL A 114 -14.48 -18.82 3.09
N LEU A 115 -13.35 -19.54 2.94
CA LEU A 115 -13.29 -21.00 2.97
C LEU A 115 -12.32 -21.55 4.04
N SER A 116 -12.04 -20.78 5.09
CA SER A 116 -11.32 -21.27 6.28
C SER A 116 -12.22 -22.10 7.20
N SER A 117 -11.63 -22.97 8.05
CA SER A 117 -12.41 -23.79 8.99
C SER A 117 -13.32 -22.96 9.87
N LYS A 118 -12.84 -21.78 10.32
CA LYS A 118 -13.60 -20.86 11.16
C LYS A 118 -14.89 -20.40 10.48
N GLU A 119 -14.84 -20.13 9.17
CA GLU A 119 -16.03 -19.72 8.43
C GLU A 119 -16.94 -20.90 8.11
N LEU A 120 -16.38 -22.07 7.76
CA LEU A 120 -17.19 -23.27 7.50
C LEU A 120 -17.92 -23.77 8.75
N ASP A 121 -17.34 -23.59 9.94
CA ASP A 121 -18.00 -23.95 11.20
C ASP A 121 -19.31 -23.17 11.41
N LYS A 122 -19.44 -21.97 10.85
CA LYS A 122 -20.64 -21.13 10.99
C LYS A 122 -21.83 -21.67 10.19
N ILE A 123 -21.57 -22.33 9.05
CA ILE A 123 -22.61 -22.96 8.23
C ILE A 123 -22.90 -24.41 8.63
N GLY A 124 -22.07 -24.98 9.51
CA GLY A 124 -22.16 -26.36 9.97
C GLY A 124 -23.53 -26.82 10.51
N PRO A 125 -24.25 -26.00 11.29
CA PRO A 125 -25.61 -26.35 11.74
C PRO A 125 -26.57 -26.61 10.59
N THR A 126 -26.51 -25.82 9.52
CA THR A 126 -27.33 -26.00 8.32
C THR A 126 -26.97 -27.29 7.61
N VAL A 127 -25.67 -27.54 7.38
CA VAL A 127 -25.21 -28.78 6.73
C VAL A 127 -25.65 -30.01 7.54
N THR A 128 -25.48 -29.98 8.86
CA THR A 128 -25.88 -31.08 9.75
C THR A 128 -27.39 -31.37 9.70
N GLN A 129 -28.22 -30.34 9.48
CA GLN A 129 -29.67 -30.51 9.34
C GLN A 129 -30.05 -31.14 7.98
N LEU A 130 -29.30 -30.85 6.93
CA LEU A 130 -29.56 -31.33 5.57
C LEU A 130 -29.08 -32.75 5.32
N THR A 131 -28.05 -33.19 6.04
CA THR A 131 -27.38 -34.47 5.79
C THR A 131 -27.72 -35.53 6.83
N ASP A 132 -27.76 -36.80 6.40
CA ASP A 132 -27.89 -37.97 7.27
C ASP A 132 -26.62 -38.85 7.15
N PRO A 133 -25.85 -39.02 8.25
CA PRO A 133 -24.65 -39.86 8.24
C PRO A 133 -24.89 -41.34 7.91
N SER A 134 -26.14 -41.81 7.96
CA SER A 134 -26.52 -43.18 7.59
C SER A 134 -26.79 -43.36 6.10
N GLU A 135 -27.01 -42.27 5.37
CA GLU A 135 -27.18 -42.26 3.92
C GLU A 135 -25.83 -42.23 3.19
N ASP A 136 -25.84 -42.59 1.92
CA ASP A 136 -24.64 -42.54 1.10
C ASP A 136 -24.23 -41.11 0.73
N ILE A 137 -23.01 -40.97 0.19
CA ILE A 137 -22.42 -39.66 -0.14
C ILE A 137 -23.21 -38.91 -1.23
N TRP A 138 -23.76 -39.60 -2.23
CA TRP A 138 -24.52 -38.96 -3.30
C TRP A 138 -25.85 -38.44 -2.80
N THR A 139 -26.53 -39.19 -1.93
CA THR A 139 -27.77 -38.74 -1.30
C THR A 139 -27.57 -37.46 -0.46
N ASN A 140 -26.45 -37.40 0.28
CA ASN A 140 -26.09 -36.21 1.05
C ASN A 140 -25.67 -35.03 0.15
N TYR A 141 -24.92 -35.28 -0.92
CA TYR A 141 -24.60 -34.25 -1.92
C TYR A 141 -25.82 -33.70 -2.63
N GLN A 142 -26.78 -34.57 -2.99
CA GLN A 142 -28.07 -34.15 -3.57
C GLN A 142 -28.78 -33.20 -2.60
N SER A 143 -28.86 -33.53 -1.31
CA SER A 143 -29.55 -32.70 -0.31
C SER A 143 -28.91 -31.32 -0.14
N ILE A 144 -27.57 -31.24 -0.23
CA ILE A 144 -26.84 -29.97 -0.20
C ILE A 144 -27.09 -29.18 -1.49
N TRP A 145 -27.00 -29.83 -2.66
CA TRP A 145 -27.26 -29.24 -3.97
C TRP A 145 -28.68 -28.66 -4.05
N ASP A 146 -29.70 -29.48 -3.79
CA ASP A 146 -31.12 -29.08 -3.82
C ASP A 146 -31.36 -27.89 -2.90
N TYR A 147 -30.73 -27.88 -1.71
CA TYR A 147 -30.88 -26.76 -0.80
C TYR A 147 -30.33 -25.47 -1.40
N VAL A 148 -29.11 -25.47 -1.95
CA VAL A 148 -28.50 -24.26 -2.54
C VAL A 148 -29.31 -23.78 -3.74
N ASP A 149 -29.64 -24.69 -4.67
CA ASP A 149 -30.40 -24.40 -5.89
C ASP A 149 -31.80 -23.83 -5.59
N GLU A 150 -32.51 -24.40 -4.61
CA GLU A 150 -33.89 -23.99 -4.29
C GLU A 150 -33.98 -22.80 -3.34
N ASN A 151 -32.97 -22.53 -2.51
CA ASN A 151 -33.06 -21.56 -1.41
C ASN A 151 -32.19 -20.31 -1.57
N ILE A 152 -31.25 -20.28 -2.52
CA ILE A 152 -30.38 -19.13 -2.73
C ILE A 152 -30.74 -18.45 -4.04
N ALA A 153 -31.29 -17.24 -3.96
CA ALA A 153 -31.65 -16.48 -5.14
C ALA A 153 -30.41 -15.88 -5.81
N TYR A 154 -30.39 -15.85 -7.14
CA TYR A 154 -29.37 -15.09 -7.86
C TYR A 154 -29.57 -13.59 -7.62
N ALA A 155 -28.52 -12.90 -7.17
CA ALA A 155 -28.51 -11.46 -6.96
C ALA A 155 -27.15 -10.89 -7.37
N TYR A 156 -27.17 -9.89 -8.25
CA TYR A 156 -25.96 -9.18 -8.64
C TYR A 156 -25.36 -8.42 -7.46
N ASP A 157 -24.04 -8.37 -7.44
CA ASP A 157 -23.30 -7.60 -6.46
C ASP A 157 -23.59 -6.11 -6.52
N ILE A 158 -23.47 -5.49 -5.34
CA ILE A 158 -23.54 -4.04 -5.23
C ILE A 158 -22.22 -3.40 -5.67
N GLU A 159 -22.31 -2.20 -6.22
CA GLU A 159 -21.14 -1.40 -6.54
C GLU A 159 -20.54 -0.82 -5.26
N PHE A 160 -19.22 -0.94 -5.08
CA PHE A 160 -18.50 -0.36 -3.95
C PHE A 160 -17.14 0.21 -4.38
N PRO A 161 -16.65 1.28 -3.71
CA PRO A 161 -15.34 1.86 -4.01
C PRO A 161 -14.24 0.88 -3.60
N TYR A 162 -13.11 0.87 -4.32
CA TYR A 162 -11.92 0.06 -4.07
C TYR A 162 -10.65 0.81 -4.50
N ILE A 163 -9.54 0.62 -3.78
CA ILE A 163 -8.24 1.23 -4.11
C ILE A 163 -7.63 0.50 -5.32
N SER A 164 -7.72 1.08 -6.52
CA SER A 164 -7.31 0.42 -7.77
C SER A 164 -5.82 0.45 -8.07
N SER A 165 -5.14 1.47 -7.56
CA SER A 165 -3.70 1.65 -7.70
C SER A 165 -3.18 2.57 -6.64
N TYR A 166 -1.90 2.43 -6.29
CA TYR A 166 -1.23 3.34 -5.39
C TYR A 166 0.28 3.41 -5.65
N SER A 167 0.86 4.54 -5.28
CA SER A 167 2.31 4.79 -5.28
C SER A 167 2.79 4.94 -3.84
N TYR A 168 4.04 4.55 -3.58
CA TYR A 168 4.62 4.66 -2.26
C TYR A 168 6.10 5.06 -2.31
N ILE A 169 6.56 5.67 -1.23
CA ILE A 169 7.98 5.80 -0.90
C ILE A 169 8.31 4.90 0.29
N THR A 170 9.58 4.56 0.47
CA THR A 170 10.05 3.83 1.66
C THR A 170 10.73 4.81 2.60
N GLU A 171 10.18 4.97 3.80
CA GLU A 171 10.73 5.80 4.87
C GLU A 171 10.98 4.91 6.10
N ASP A 172 12.23 4.76 6.53
CA ASP A 172 12.64 3.85 7.60
C ASP A 172 11.99 2.46 7.48
N GLU A 173 12.19 1.81 6.33
CA GLU A 173 11.65 0.47 6.01
C GLU A 173 10.10 0.39 5.94
N THR A 174 9.40 1.51 6.15
CA THR A 174 7.94 1.58 6.08
C THR A 174 7.50 2.09 4.71
N ARG A 175 6.60 1.37 4.05
CA ARG A 175 5.96 1.82 2.80
C ARG A 175 4.93 2.89 3.13
N CYS A 176 5.17 4.10 2.63
CA CYS A 176 4.34 5.26 2.87
C CYS A 176 3.61 5.65 1.58
N PHE A 177 2.28 5.65 1.60
CA PHE A 177 1.43 6.04 0.49
C PHE A 177 1.72 7.49 0.11
N THR A 178 1.90 7.73 -1.19
CA THR A 178 2.03 9.10 -1.72
C THR A 178 0.82 9.47 -2.55
N GLU A 179 0.27 8.50 -3.30
CA GLU A 179 -0.84 8.69 -4.23
C GLU A 179 -1.65 7.40 -4.30
N PHE A 180 -2.95 7.50 -4.52
CA PHE A 180 -3.81 6.34 -4.81
C PHE A 180 -5.00 6.75 -5.68
N SER A 181 -5.52 5.77 -6.41
CA SER A 181 -6.75 5.90 -7.20
C SER A 181 -7.83 5.02 -6.59
N VAL A 182 -9.08 5.47 -6.67
CA VAL A 182 -10.25 4.72 -6.25
C VAL A 182 -11.14 4.50 -7.46
N GLU A 183 -11.51 3.25 -7.69
CA GLU A 183 -12.47 2.86 -8.72
C GLU A 183 -13.61 2.10 -8.06
N ASN A 184 -14.75 2.06 -8.72
CA ASN A 184 -15.84 1.22 -8.28
C ASN A 184 -15.66 -0.20 -8.83
N ARG A 185 -16.03 -1.19 -8.03
CA ARG A 185 -16.05 -2.59 -8.43
C ARG A 185 -17.42 -3.19 -8.10
N THR A 186 -17.83 -4.15 -8.91
CA THR A 186 -19.12 -4.85 -8.83
C THR A 186 -18.92 -6.36 -8.67
N ASN A 187 -17.80 -6.77 -8.09
CA ASN A 187 -17.47 -8.16 -7.79
C ASN A 187 -17.12 -8.26 -6.31
N TYR A 188 -17.93 -8.97 -5.55
CA TYR A 188 -17.90 -9.06 -4.10
C TYR A 188 -18.16 -10.50 -3.68
N HIS A 189 -17.14 -11.17 -3.15
CA HIS A 189 -17.27 -12.56 -2.72
C HIS A 189 -17.83 -12.61 -1.28
N GLN A 190 -19.05 -13.10 -1.11
CA GLN A 190 -19.69 -13.28 0.19
C GLN A 190 -19.08 -14.43 0.97
N THR A 191 -19.20 -14.36 2.30
CA THR A 191 -18.96 -15.55 3.13
C THR A 191 -20.16 -16.50 3.00
N PRO A 192 -19.95 -17.83 3.11
CA PRO A 192 -21.05 -18.79 3.12
C PRO A 192 -22.14 -18.48 4.17
N GLU A 193 -21.74 -17.96 5.34
CA GLU A 193 -22.67 -17.51 6.39
C GLU A 193 -23.61 -16.42 5.89
N PHE A 194 -23.09 -15.40 5.20
CA PHE A 194 -23.92 -14.32 4.67
C PHE A 194 -24.82 -14.79 3.54
N THR A 195 -24.32 -15.63 2.63
CA THR A 195 -25.14 -16.21 1.57
C THR A 195 -26.33 -16.98 2.16
N LEU A 196 -26.13 -17.74 3.25
CA LEU A 196 -27.22 -18.41 3.97
C LEU A 196 -28.16 -17.45 4.71
N GLU A 197 -27.63 -16.42 5.37
CA GLU A 197 -28.42 -15.44 6.12
C GLU A 197 -29.36 -14.66 5.20
N TYR A 198 -28.83 -14.16 4.09
CA TYR A 198 -29.57 -13.32 3.14
C TYR A 198 -30.27 -14.12 2.04
N LYS A 199 -29.95 -15.41 1.88
CA LYS A 199 -30.54 -16.30 0.87
C LYS A 199 -30.39 -15.77 -0.55
N GLN A 200 -29.27 -15.11 -0.82
CA GLN A 200 -28.97 -14.55 -2.12
C GLN A 200 -27.46 -14.43 -2.33
N GLY A 201 -27.06 -14.36 -3.60
CA GLY A 201 -25.69 -14.13 -4.03
C GLY A 201 -25.59 -14.32 -5.55
N ASP A 202 -24.45 -13.98 -6.13
CA ASP A 202 -24.19 -14.17 -7.55
C ASP A 202 -23.56 -15.56 -7.84
N CYS A 203 -22.92 -15.74 -8.99
CA CYS A 203 -22.27 -17.01 -9.31
C CYS A 203 -21.15 -17.41 -8.34
N ASP A 204 -20.38 -16.44 -7.85
CA ASP A 204 -19.27 -16.69 -6.95
C ASP A 204 -19.79 -17.17 -5.59
N ASP A 205 -20.79 -16.48 -5.08
CA ASP A 205 -21.39 -16.74 -3.76
C ASP A 205 -22.04 -18.12 -3.69
N HIS A 206 -22.78 -18.52 -4.73
CA HIS A 206 -23.44 -19.82 -4.76
C HIS A 206 -22.41 -20.95 -4.81
N ALA A 207 -21.38 -20.82 -5.64
CA ALA A 207 -20.34 -21.83 -5.76
C ALA A 207 -19.49 -21.92 -4.48
N ILE A 208 -19.15 -20.79 -3.85
CA ILE A 208 -18.43 -20.73 -2.57
C ILE A 208 -19.26 -21.38 -1.46
N LEU A 209 -20.56 -21.09 -1.37
CA LEU A 209 -21.45 -21.71 -0.39
C LEU A 209 -21.53 -23.22 -0.60
N LEU A 210 -21.82 -23.67 -1.83
CA LEU A 210 -21.92 -25.09 -2.15
C LEU A 210 -20.62 -25.83 -1.84
N TYR A 211 -19.48 -25.29 -2.28
CA TYR A 211 -18.17 -25.83 -1.98
C TYR A 211 -17.94 -25.94 -0.46
N GLY A 212 -18.21 -24.86 0.28
CA GLY A 212 -18.05 -24.81 1.73
C GLY A 212 -18.91 -25.84 2.47
N MET A 213 -20.19 -25.97 2.08
CA MET A 213 -21.11 -26.95 2.67
C MET A 213 -20.63 -28.39 2.44
N MET A 214 -20.18 -28.69 1.22
CA MET A 214 -19.64 -30.01 0.89
C MET A 214 -18.34 -30.32 1.66
N ARG A 215 -17.43 -29.35 1.79
CA ARG A 215 -16.20 -29.51 2.58
C ARG A 215 -16.49 -29.74 4.05
N TYR A 216 -17.44 -28.98 4.62
CA TYR A 216 -17.88 -29.20 6.00
C TYR A 216 -18.43 -30.62 6.19
N TYR A 217 -19.34 -31.06 5.33
CA TYR A 217 -19.90 -32.41 5.37
C TYR A 217 -18.80 -33.48 5.31
N LEU A 218 -17.89 -33.38 4.34
CA LEU A 218 -16.82 -34.36 4.15
C LEU A 218 -15.92 -34.49 5.40
N ARG A 219 -15.57 -33.35 6.00
CA ARG A 219 -14.69 -33.32 7.16
C ARG A 219 -15.36 -33.76 8.45
N HIS A 220 -16.55 -33.22 8.74
CA HIS A 220 -17.15 -33.32 10.07
C HIS A 220 -18.21 -34.42 10.18
N ILE A 221 -18.82 -34.83 9.06
CA ILE A 221 -19.95 -35.76 9.05
C ILE A 221 -19.54 -37.07 8.38
N HIS A 222 -18.99 -37.01 7.16
CA HIS A 222 -18.53 -38.21 6.45
C HIS A 222 -17.23 -38.78 7.03
N GLY A 223 -16.32 -37.90 7.46
CA GLY A 223 -15.04 -38.27 8.08
C GLY A 223 -13.91 -38.59 7.09
N THR A 224 -14.14 -38.42 5.78
CA THR A 224 -13.13 -38.53 4.72
C THR A 224 -13.24 -37.31 3.81
N VAL A 225 -12.13 -36.61 3.61
CA VAL A 225 -12.07 -35.47 2.68
C VAL A 225 -11.67 -35.96 1.29
N TYR A 226 -12.57 -35.82 0.33
CA TYR A 226 -12.29 -36.04 -1.09
C TYR A 226 -11.90 -34.73 -1.78
N ASN A 227 -11.23 -34.85 -2.93
CA ASN A 227 -10.91 -33.69 -3.75
C ASN A 227 -12.20 -33.17 -4.40
N ASN A 228 -12.52 -31.92 -4.12
CA ASN A 228 -13.47 -31.10 -4.87
C ASN A 228 -12.74 -29.82 -5.27
N TYR A 229 -13.08 -29.29 -6.43
CA TYR A 229 -12.47 -28.07 -6.97
C TYR A 229 -13.49 -26.95 -7.08
N LEU A 230 -13.10 -25.76 -6.65
CA LEU A 230 -13.78 -24.53 -7.06
C LEU A 230 -13.26 -24.21 -8.46
N ALA A 231 -14.14 -24.25 -9.45
CA ALA A 231 -13.80 -24.14 -10.86
C ALA A 231 -14.12 -22.73 -11.35
N PHE A 232 -13.08 -21.97 -11.66
CA PHE A 232 -13.19 -20.67 -12.33
C PHE A 232 -13.18 -20.90 -13.83
N ILE A 233 -14.23 -20.45 -14.50
CA ILE A 233 -14.48 -20.65 -15.92
C ILE A 233 -14.36 -19.29 -16.59
N SER A 234 -13.39 -19.15 -17.48
CA SER A 234 -13.21 -17.94 -18.28
C SER A 234 -13.93 -18.09 -19.61
N TYR A 235 -14.64 -17.06 -20.04
CA TYR A 235 -15.29 -17.02 -21.34
C TYR A 235 -14.53 -16.12 -22.32
N THR A 236 -14.70 -16.37 -23.62
CA THR A 236 -13.99 -15.62 -24.68
C THR A 236 -14.38 -14.15 -24.79
N ASP A 237 -15.49 -13.74 -24.18
CA ASP A 237 -15.97 -12.36 -24.14
C ASP A 237 -15.43 -11.57 -22.93
N GLY A 238 -14.64 -12.22 -22.07
CA GLY A 238 -14.03 -11.63 -20.88
C GLY A 238 -14.87 -11.76 -19.61
N GLU A 239 -16.09 -12.30 -19.70
CA GLU A 239 -16.87 -12.67 -18.51
C GLU A 239 -16.28 -13.94 -17.88
N ALA A 240 -16.66 -14.19 -16.62
CA ALA A 240 -16.25 -15.37 -15.89
C ALA A 240 -17.40 -15.94 -15.06
N HIS A 241 -17.26 -17.20 -14.66
CA HIS A 241 -18.25 -17.91 -13.86
C HIS A 241 -17.58 -18.86 -12.88
N LEU A 242 -18.27 -19.21 -11.80
CA LEU A 242 -17.77 -20.10 -10.76
C LEU A 242 -18.72 -21.29 -10.56
N ALA A 243 -18.14 -22.49 -10.45
CA ALA A 243 -18.87 -23.73 -10.22
C ALA A 243 -18.06 -24.70 -9.35
N VAL A 244 -18.64 -25.84 -8.97
CA VAL A 244 -17.96 -26.90 -8.20
C VAL A 244 -17.76 -28.14 -9.08
N PHE A 245 -16.51 -28.54 -9.26
CA PHE A 245 -16.14 -29.71 -10.07
C PHE A 245 -15.61 -30.82 -9.15
N MET A 246 -16.22 -32.00 -9.24
CA MET A 246 -15.87 -33.16 -8.44
C MET A 246 -15.29 -34.28 -9.31
N PRO A 247 -14.02 -34.68 -9.12
CA PRO A 247 -13.55 -35.97 -9.60
C PRO A 247 -14.27 -37.11 -8.88
N VAL A 248 -14.65 -38.13 -9.64
CA VAL A 248 -15.34 -39.33 -9.15
C VAL A 248 -14.49 -40.55 -9.46
N GLN A 249 -14.46 -41.49 -8.52
CA GLN A 249 -13.70 -42.74 -8.68
C GLN A 249 -14.02 -43.43 -10.00
N GLY A 250 -12.99 -43.78 -10.76
CA GLY A 250 -13.13 -44.34 -12.10
C GLY A 250 -12.78 -43.37 -13.24
N GLY A 251 -12.35 -42.15 -12.89
CA GLY A 251 -11.94 -41.12 -13.85
C GLY A 251 -13.12 -40.33 -14.43
N ASP A 252 -14.29 -40.43 -13.80
CA ASP A 252 -15.48 -39.65 -14.15
C ASP A 252 -15.48 -38.30 -13.40
N ILE A 253 -16.36 -37.39 -13.78
CA ILE A 253 -16.61 -36.14 -13.08
C ILE A 253 -18.10 -35.89 -12.85
N CYS A 254 -18.37 -35.06 -11.86
CA CYS A 254 -19.65 -34.43 -11.61
C CYS A 254 -19.42 -32.91 -11.46
N ILE A 255 -20.22 -32.12 -12.18
CA ILE A 255 -20.21 -30.66 -12.18
C ILE A 255 -21.49 -30.22 -11.48
N LEU A 256 -21.36 -29.31 -10.52
CA LEU A 256 -22.47 -28.65 -9.84
C LEU A 256 -22.31 -27.15 -10.01
N ASP A 257 -23.30 -26.52 -10.61
CA ASP A 257 -23.32 -25.12 -10.97
C ASP A 257 -24.69 -24.52 -10.61
N PRO A 258 -24.86 -24.10 -9.34
CA PRO A 258 -26.16 -23.64 -8.83
C PRO A 258 -26.63 -22.35 -9.49
N ALA A 259 -25.74 -21.38 -9.69
CA ALA A 259 -26.10 -20.13 -10.36
C ALA A 259 -26.48 -20.35 -11.84
N GLY A 260 -25.80 -21.29 -12.50
CA GLY A 260 -26.15 -21.75 -13.83
C GLY A 260 -27.36 -22.67 -13.86
N ASN A 261 -27.90 -23.16 -12.74
CA ASN A 261 -28.91 -24.23 -12.67
C ASN A 261 -28.51 -25.50 -13.45
N TYR A 262 -27.22 -25.87 -13.39
CA TYR A 262 -26.68 -27.05 -14.06
C TYR A 262 -26.09 -28.02 -13.04
N ALA A 263 -26.50 -29.29 -13.14
CA ALA A 263 -25.84 -30.38 -12.43
C ALA A 263 -25.67 -31.60 -13.31
N THR A 264 -24.59 -32.37 -13.08
CA THR A 264 -24.43 -33.68 -13.69
C THR A 264 -25.46 -34.64 -13.12
N GLU A 265 -26.58 -34.79 -13.82
CA GLU A 265 -27.72 -35.56 -13.34
C GLU A 265 -28.23 -36.61 -14.32
N ARG A 266 -28.95 -37.59 -13.77
CA ARG A 266 -29.76 -38.54 -14.51
C ARG A 266 -31.11 -38.72 -13.83
N TYR A 267 -32.16 -38.23 -14.50
CA TYR A 267 -33.54 -38.24 -13.99
C TYR A 267 -33.71 -37.43 -12.68
N GLY A 268 -33.01 -36.29 -12.55
CA GLY A 268 -33.09 -35.43 -11.37
C GLY A 268 -32.31 -35.97 -10.17
N VAL A 269 -31.36 -36.87 -10.40
CA VAL A 269 -30.48 -37.42 -9.37
C VAL A 269 -29.04 -37.22 -9.80
N LEU A 270 -28.20 -36.68 -8.91
CA LEU A 270 -26.78 -36.47 -9.12
C LEU A 270 -26.09 -37.78 -9.53
N THR A 271 -25.23 -37.67 -10.53
CA THR A 271 -24.44 -38.77 -11.08
C THR A 271 -23.08 -38.24 -11.54
N SER A 272 -22.25 -39.14 -12.03
CA SER A 272 -21.04 -38.81 -12.77
C SER A 272 -21.14 -39.20 -14.25
N LYS A 273 -20.27 -38.61 -15.07
CA LYS A 273 -20.05 -38.99 -16.47
C LYS A 273 -18.56 -38.87 -16.82
N THR A 274 -18.16 -39.41 -17.97
CA THR A 274 -16.77 -39.27 -18.42
C THR A 274 -16.42 -37.79 -18.67
N PRO A 275 -15.17 -37.36 -18.38
CA PRO A 275 -14.81 -35.94 -18.39
C PRO A 275 -15.09 -35.27 -19.72
N SER A 276 -14.71 -35.90 -20.84
CA SER A 276 -14.94 -35.35 -22.18
C SER A 276 -16.43 -35.18 -22.49
N ALA A 277 -17.29 -36.12 -22.08
CA ALA A 277 -18.72 -36.04 -22.34
C ALA A 277 -19.40 -34.98 -21.46
N GLU A 278 -18.99 -34.88 -20.19
CA GLU A 278 -19.58 -33.95 -19.24
C GLU A 278 -19.13 -32.51 -19.51
N LEU A 279 -17.85 -32.27 -19.74
CA LEU A 279 -17.35 -30.93 -20.10
C LEU A 279 -17.94 -30.45 -21.42
N GLN A 280 -18.15 -31.34 -22.40
CA GLN A 280 -18.86 -30.97 -23.63
C GLN A 280 -20.33 -30.65 -23.37
N SER A 281 -20.99 -31.38 -22.47
CA SER A 281 -22.39 -31.11 -22.09
C SER A 281 -22.50 -29.75 -21.40
N TYR A 282 -21.58 -29.45 -20.49
CA TYR A 282 -21.49 -28.16 -19.80
C TYR A 282 -21.17 -27.01 -20.76
N ALA A 283 -20.23 -27.19 -21.70
CA ALA A 283 -19.94 -26.20 -22.73
C ALA A 283 -21.15 -25.91 -23.62
N ASN A 284 -21.90 -26.96 -24.01
CA ASN A 284 -23.10 -26.80 -24.80
C ASN A 284 -24.20 -26.08 -24.02
N TYR A 285 -24.30 -26.30 -22.71
CA TYR A 285 -25.25 -25.60 -21.84
C TYR A 285 -25.05 -24.09 -21.91
N TRP A 286 -23.80 -23.63 -21.80
CA TRP A 286 -23.46 -22.21 -21.85
C TRP A 286 -23.41 -21.61 -23.27
N SER A 287 -23.35 -22.43 -24.32
CA SER A 287 -23.01 -22.01 -25.69
C SER A 287 -23.91 -20.95 -26.33
N SER A 288 -25.13 -20.75 -25.83
CA SER A 288 -26.02 -19.68 -26.30
C SER A 288 -25.70 -18.31 -25.71
N GLU A 289 -25.00 -18.27 -24.59
CA GLU A 289 -24.70 -17.06 -23.83
C GLU A 289 -23.20 -16.75 -23.89
N HIS A 290 -22.37 -17.76 -23.64
CA HIS A 290 -20.93 -17.63 -23.55
C HIS A 290 -20.19 -18.81 -24.20
N VAL A 291 -18.94 -18.58 -24.60
CA VAL A 291 -18.06 -19.65 -25.08
C VAL A 291 -16.93 -19.83 -24.08
N ILE A 292 -16.83 -21.01 -23.48
CA ILE A 292 -15.77 -21.34 -22.52
C ILE A 292 -14.41 -21.32 -23.22
N GLU A 293 -13.52 -20.45 -22.74
CA GLU A 293 -12.14 -20.34 -23.19
C GLU A 293 -11.24 -21.28 -22.38
N SER A 294 -11.32 -21.20 -21.06
CA SER A 294 -10.45 -21.95 -20.15
C SER A 294 -11.13 -22.26 -18.81
N ILE A 295 -10.57 -23.24 -18.12
CA ILE A 295 -10.98 -23.65 -16.78
C ILE A 295 -9.74 -23.63 -15.89
N LYS A 296 -9.90 -23.05 -14.70
CA LYS A 296 -8.91 -23.04 -13.63
C LYS A 296 -9.50 -23.68 -12.38
N LEU A 297 -8.83 -24.69 -11.84
CA LEU A 297 -9.33 -25.50 -10.73
C LEU A 297 -8.54 -25.19 -9.46
N TYR A 298 -9.25 -24.70 -8.45
CA TYR A 298 -8.71 -24.41 -7.14
C TYR A 298 -9.01 -25.55 -6.18
N TRP A 299 -7.97 -26.12 -5.57
CA TRP A 299 -8.12 -26.94 -4.37
C TRP A 299 -7.88 -26.07 -3.15
N VAL A 300 -8.81 -26.11 -2.20
CA VAL A 300 -8.74 -25.31 -0.97
C VAL A 300 -8.47 -26.22 0.22
N ASN A 301 -7.49 -25.84 1.03
CA ASN A 301 -7.29 -26.37 2.36
C ASN A 301 -8.27 -25.68 3.32
N ASP A 302 -9.35 -26.37 3.64
CA ASP A 302 -10.42 -25.91 4.51
C ASP A 302 -10.01 -25.81 5.99
N LEU A 303 -8.72 -25.96 6.37
CA LEU A 303 -8.23 -25.61 7.71
C LEU A 303 -8.00 -24.10 7.84
N ASP A 304 -7.20 -23.54 6.94
CA ASP A 304 -6.73 -22.15 6.99
C ASP A 304 -7.16 -21.33 5.77
N GLY A 305 -7.84 -21.96 4.81
CA GLY A 305 -8.26 -21.33 3.56
C GLY A 305 -7.09 -21.07 2.60
N SER A 306 -5.91 -21.65 2.82
CA SER A 306 -4.86 -21.69 1.80
C SER A 306 -5.33 -22.51 0.59
N PHE A 307 -4.83 -22.20 -0.61
CA PHE A 307 -5.26 -22.89 -1.83
C PHE A 307 -4.09 -23.19 -2.77
N SER A 308 -4.32 -24.13 -3.67
CA SER A 308 -3.46 -24.42 -4.83
C SER A 308 -4.29 -24.40 -6.11
N VAL A 309 -3.66 -23.94 -7.20
CA VAL A 309 -4.17 -24.15 -8.56
C VAL A 309 -3.72 -25.53 -9.00
N GLU A 310 -4.66 -26.45 -9.11
CA GLU A 310 -4.37 -27.85 -9.48
C GLU A 310 -4.34 -28.04 -11.00
N PHE A 311 -5.04 -27.17 -11.72
CA PHE A 311 -5.12 -27.19 -13.17
C PHE A 311 -5.49 -25.80 -13.70
N GLU A 312 -4.94 -25.43 -14.85
CA GLU A 312 -5.36 -24.28 -15.64
C GLU A 312 -5.12 -24.62 -17.12
N GLY A 313 -6.16 -24.50 -17.95
CA GLY A 313 -6.06 -24.82 -19.37
C GLY A 313 -7.40 -24.90 -20.08
N SER A 314 -7.38 -25.42 -21.30
CA SER A 314 -8.58 -25.62 -22.11
C SER A 314 -9.47 -26.75 -21.56
N MET A 315 -10.71 -26.82 -22.03
CA MET A 315 -11.62 -27.93 -21.67
C MET A 315 -11.09 -29.31 -22.05
N SER A 316 -10.36 -29.43 -23.17
CA SER A 316 -9.77 -30.71 -23.59
C SER A 316 -8.68 -31.14 -22.61
N GLU A 317 -7.82 -30.21 -22.19
CA GLU A 317 -6.78 -30.48 -21.21
C GLU A 317 -7.37 -30.76 -19.82
N ALA A 318 -8.48 -30.11 -19.47
CA ALA A 318 -9.20 -30.38 -18.23
C ALA A 318 -9.77 -31.81 -18.24
N ALA A 319 -10.30 -32.27 -19.37
CA ALA A 319 -10.77 -33.65 -19.52
C ALA A 319 -9.62 -34.66 -19.27
N ASP A 320 -8.45 -34.42 -19.87
CA ASP A 320 -7.27 -35.25 -19.67
C ASP A 320 -6.78 -35.23 -18.21
N PHE A 321 -6.83 -34.06 -17.56
CA PHE A 321 -6.50 -33.92 -16.14
C PHE A 321 -7.39 -34.81 -15.27
N PHE A 322 -8.71 -34.78 -15.46
CA PHE A 322 -9.65 -35.57 -14.65
C PHE A 322 -9.52 -37.08 -14.87
N LEU A 323 -9.09 -37.54 -16.04
CA LEU A 323 -8.80 -38.96 -16.29
C LEU A 323 -7.64 -39.51 -15.43
N THR A 324 -6.82 -38.63 -14.83
CA THR A 324 -5.69 -39.01 -13.97
C THR A 324 -6.00 -38.97 -12.47
N LYS A 325 -7.20 -38.56 -12.07
CA LYS A 325 -7.57 -38.31 -10.67
C LYS A 325 -8.25 -39.47 -9.96
#